data_AF-A0A6J3LZD2-F1
#
_entry.id   AF-A0A6J3LZD2-F1
#
_cell.length_a   1.000
_cell.length_b   1.000
_cell.length_c   1.000
_cell.angle_alpha   90.00
_cell.angle_beta   90.00
_cell.angle_gamma   90.00
#
_symmetry.space_group_name_H-M   'P 1'
#
loop_
_entity.id
_entity.type
_entity.pdbx_description
1 polymer ?
#
loop_
_entity_poly.entity_id
_entity_poly.type
_entity_poly.pdbx_seq_one_letter_code
_entity_poly.pdbx_strand_id
1 'polypeptide(L)'
;MKKDGATLLDLGCAFAQDLRRLVADGVDGRQCYGSDLRLDLIDLGYELFRDRETLHSKFIAADVFDAESPLTQLYGKIDVINASSFFHLFTRDEQLQIARQCVKLLRPQANSLIVGRHRAQVVAGDTTGKFGPSAKFWHSAESWEQFWTEIGNEMHVEFDVNVTMTGAKFERLELAPKPGEDVSMSFSVRRR
;
A
#
# COMPACT_ATOMS: atom_id res chain seq x y z
N MET A 1 -4.35 11.10 -25.14
CA MET A 1 -4.65 10.25 -23.97
C MET A 1 -4.75 8.81 -24.43
N LYS A 2 -3.93 7.89 -23.88
CA LYS A 2 -4.08 6.46 -24.18
C LYS A 2 -5.45 5.99 -23.69
N LYS A 3 -6.15 5.23 -24.53
CA LYS A 3 -7.46 4.58 -24.28
C LYS A 3 -7.30 3.22 -23.59
N ASP A 4 -6.12 2.92 -23.06
CA ASP A 4 -5.85 1.70 -22.30
C ASP A 4 -5.96 2.05 -20.82
N GLY A 5 -6.84 1.36 -20.07
CA GLY A 5 -7.07 1.65 -18.65
C GLY A 5 -5.79 1.54 -17.80
N ALA A 6 -5.80 2.14 -16.62
CA ALA A 6 -4.65 2.17 -15.70
C ALA A 6 -4.35 0.77 -15.13
N THR A 7 -3.07 0.44 -14.98
CA THR A 7 -2.62 -0.80 -14.34
C THR A 7 -2.50 -0.63 -12.84
N LEU A 8 -3.05 -1.56 -12.06
CA LEU A 8 -3.05 -1.51 -10.60
C LEU A 8 -2.34 -2.71 -9.99
N LEU A 9 -1.56 -2.49 -8.93
CA LEU A 9 -0.99 -3.53 -8.06
C LEU A 9 -1.52 -3.36 -6.63
N ASP A 10 -2.10 -4.41 -6.07
CA ASP A 10 -2.40 -4.52 -4.64
C ASP A 10 -1.26 -5.27 -3.94
N LEU A 11 -0.46 -4.55 -3.14
CA LEU A 11 0.77 -5.04 -2.51
C LEU A 11 0.48 -5.46 -1.06
N GLY A 12 0.72 -6.73 -0.76
CA GLY A 12 0.26 -7.37 0.49
C GLY A 12 -1.23 -7.67 0.44
N CYS A 13 -1.70 -8.26 -0.67
CA CYS A 13 -3.13 -8.33 -0.98
C CYS A 13 -3.92 -9.34 -0.12
N ALA A 14 -3.28 -10.29 0.57
CA ALA A 14 -3.91 -11.33 1.37
C ALA A 14 -5.07 -12.06 0.64
N PHE A 15 -6.32 -11.77 1.00
CA PHE A 15 -7.52 -12.31 0.35
C PHE A 15 -7.98 -11.48 -0.86
N ALA A 16 -7.19 -10.52 -1.32
CA ALA A 16 -7.47 -9.59 -2.41
C ALA A 16 -8.86 -8.93 -2.34
N GLN A 17 -9.28 -8.53 -1.13
CA GLN A 17 -10.60 -7.93 -0.90
C GLN A 17 -10.74 -6.58 -1.62
N ASP A 18 -9.69 -5.76 -1.58
CA ASP A 18 -9.66 -4.46 -2.26
C ASP A 18 -9.77 -4.63 -3.78
N LEU A 19 -9.02 -5.59 -4.36
CA LEU A 19 -9.13 -5.91 -5.79
C LEU A 19 -10.52 -6.39 -6.18
N ARG A 20 -11.12 -7.28 -5.40
CA ARG A 20 -12.48 -7.78 -5.64
C ARG A 20 -13.50 -6.65 -5.59
N ARG A 21 -13.35 -5.71 -4.64
CA ARG A 21 -14.17 -4.51 -4.56
C ARG A 21 -14.03 -3.66 -5.83
N LEU A 22 -12.81 -3.40 -6.28
CA LEU A 22 -12.54 -2.61 -7.49
C LEU A 22 -13.14 -3.26 -8.74
N VAL A 23 -12.99 -4.57 -8.89
CA VAL A 23 -13.56 -5.32 -10.02
C VAL A 23 -15.09 -5.29 -9.98
N ALA A 24 -15.69 -5.44 -8.80
CA ALA A 24 -17.13 -5.31 -8.63
C ALA A 24 -17.65 -3.89 -8.96
N ASP A 25 -16.83 -2.86 -8.77
CA ASP A 25 -17.11 -1.47 -9.16
C ASP A 25 -16.85 -1.17 -10.65
N GLY A 26 -16.45 -2.18 -11.44
CA GLY A 26 -16.30 -2.06 -12.90
C GLY A 26 -14.87 -1.84 -13.39
N VAL A 27 -13.85 -1.93 -12.53
CA VAL A 27 -12.46 -1.97 -12.97
C VAL A 27 -12.19 -3.30 -13.68
N ASP A 28 -11.53 -3.26 -14.83
CA ASP A 28 -11.16 -4.48 -15.56
C ASP A 28 -10.10 -5.26 -14.79
N GLY A 29 -10.50 -6.41 -14.22
CA GLY A 29 -9.63 -7.27 -13.44
C GLY A 29 -8.35 -7.70 -14.16
N ARG A 30 -8.33 -7.72 -15.51
CA ARG A 30 -7.14 -8.06 -16.31
C ARG A 30 -6.02 -7.01 -16.22
N GLN A 31 -6.36 -5.81 -15.75
CA GLN A 31 -5.42 -4.72 -15.49
C GLN A 31 -4.93 -4.69 -14.03
N CYS A 32 -5.45 -5.59 -13.19
CA CYS A 32 -5.15 -5.66 -11.78
C CYS A 32 -4.21 -6.83 -11.47
N TYR A 33 -3.23 -6.52 -10.64
CA TYR A 33 -2.27 -7.46 -10.06
C TYR A 33 -2.44 -7.48 -8.55
N GLY A 34 -2.34 -8.65 -7.94
CA GLY A 34 -2.19 -8.79 -6.49
C GLY A 34 -0.86 -9.47 -6.19
N SER A 35 -0.15 -9.01 -5.17
CA SER A 35 1.07 -9.64 -4.71
C SER A 35 1.06 -9.84 -3.21
N ASP A 36 1.50 -11.01 -2.77
CA ASP A 36 1.72 -11.32 -1.36
C ASP A 36 2.88 -12.32 -1.25
N LEU A 37 3.43 -12.53 -0.05
CA LEU A 37 4.52 -13.48 0.18
C LEU A 37 4.11 -14.90 -0.21
N ARG A 38 2.83 -15.23 0.00
CA ARG A 38 2.23 -16.55 -0.29
C ARG A 38 0.81 -16.38 -0.82
N LEU A 39 0.37 -17.31 -1.68
CA LEU A 39 -0.94 -17.25 -2.32
C LEU A 39 -2.02 -18.13 -1.66
N ASP A 40 -1.73 -18.77 -0.53
CA ASP A 40 -2.72 -19.62 0.16
C ASP A 40 -3.99 -18.83 0.54
N LEU A 41 -3.85 -17.56 0.93
CA LEU A 41 -4.99 -16.68 1.24
C LEU A 41 -5.80 -16.28 0.00
N ILE A 42 -5.16 -16.28 -1.19
CA ILE A 42 -5.86 -16.04 -2.45
C ILE A 42 -6.72 -17.24 -2.82
N ASP A 43 -6.21 -18.47 -2.61
CA ASP A 43 -6.99 -19.68 -2.82
C ASP A 43 -8.21 -19.75 -1.88
N LEU A 44 -8.02 -19.44 -0.60
CA LEU A 44 -9.13 -19.29 0.35
C LEU A 44 -10.07 -18.13 -0.04
N GLY A 45 -9.53 -17.05 -0.62
CA GLY A 45 -10.31 -15.97 -1.19
C GLY A 45 -11.24 -16.46 -2.30
N TYR A 46 -10.75 -17.28 -3.22
CA TYR A 46 -11.59 -17.86 -4.27
C TYR A 46 -12.71 -18.75 -3.71
N GLU A 47 -12.47 -19.49 -2.63
CA GLU A 47 -13.51 -20.27 -1.95
C GLU A 47 -14.55 -19.38 -1.26
N LEU A 48 -14.09 -18.33 -0.56
CA LEU A 48 -14.92 -17.40 0.18
C LEU A 48 -15.83 -16.58 -0.76
N PHE A 49 -15.27 -16.03 -1.83
CA PHE A 49 -15.96 -15.12 -2.75
C PHE A 49 -16.59 -15.82 -3.96
N ARG A 50 -16.22 -17.09 -4.21
CA ARG A 50 -16.72 -17.93 -5.32
C ARG A 50 -16.57 -17.28 -6.70
N ASP A 51 -15.41 -16.66 -6.92
CA ASP A 51 -15.16 -15.78 -8.08
C ASP A 51 -13.96 -16.24 -8.94
N ARG A 52 -13.55 -17.51 -8.84
CA ARG A 52 -12.40 -18.05 -9.60
C ARG A 52 -12.53 -17.85 -11.11
N GLU A 53 -13.75 -17.93 -11.62
CA GLU A 53 -14.05 -17.78 -13.05
C GLU A 53 -14.30 -16.32 -13.48
N THR A 54 -14.45 -15.38 -12.54
CA THR A 54 -14.83 -13.99 -12.84
C THR A 54 -13.76 -12.97 -12.44
N LEU A 55 -12.94 -13.27 -11.43
CA LEU A 55 -11.81 -12.44 -11.04
C LEU A 55 -10.60 -12.76 -11.94
N HIS A 56 -10.49 -12.02 -13.03
CA HIS A 56 -9.41 -12.16 -14.02
C HIS A 56 -8.10 -11.42 -13.66
N SER A 57 -7.90 -11.13 -12.38
CA SER A 57 -6.66 -10.52 -11.87
C SER A 57 -5.51 -11.52 -11.80
N LYS A 58 -4.29 -11.01 -11.88
CA LYS A 58 -3.07 -11.82 -11.84
C LYS A 58 -2.45 -11.77 -10.45
N PHE A 59 -2.18 -12.92 -9.86
CA PHE A 59 -1.59 -13.02 -8.53
C PHE A 59 -0.13 -13.47 -8.60
N ILE A 60 0.73 -12.83 -7.82
CA ILE A 60 2.17 -13.06 -7.81
C ILE A 60 2.60 -13.37 -6.37
N ALA A 61 3.18 -14.55 -6.16
CA ALA A 61 3.89 -14.84 -4.91
C ALA A 61 5.26 -14.16 -4.97
N ALA A 62 5.54 -13.22 -4.07
CA ALA A 62 6.82 -12.52 -4.05
C ALA A 62 7.17 -12.02 -2.65
N ASP A 63 8.45 -12.16 -2.30
CA ASP A 63 9.05 -11.40 -1.23
C ASP A 63 9.41 -10.00 -1.75
N VAL A 64 8.82 -8.96 -1.15
CA VAL A 64 9.07 -7.57 -1.53
C VAL A 64 10.51 -7.13 -1.21
N PHE A 65 11.20 -7.80 -0.28
CA PHE A 65 12.57 -7.50 0.07
C PHE A 65 13.58 -8.15 -0.87
N ASP A 66 13.17 -9.16 -1.64
CA ASP A 66 13.99 -9.79 -2.66
C ASP A 66 14.01 -8.94 -3.94
N ALA A 67 15.19 -8.40 -4.24
CA ALA A 67 15.44 -7.57 -5.41
C ALA A 67 15.23 -8.30 -6.75
N GLU A 68 15.33 -9.63 -6.74
CA GLU A 68 15.15 -10.51 -7.91
C GLU A 68 13.82 -11.26 -7.87
N SER A 69 12.89 -10.84 -7.00
CA SER A 69 11.58 -11.47 -6.90
C SER A 69 10.79 -11.36 -8.22
N PRO A 70 9.74 -12.17 -8.40
CA PRO A 70 8.87 -12.08 -9.57
C PRO A 70 8.20 -10.71 -9.77
N LEU A 71 8.25 -9.79 -8.79
CA LEU A 71 7.78 -8.42 -8.94
C LEU A 71 8.62 -7.59 -9.94
N THR A 72 9.88 -7.97 -10.18
CA THR A 72 10.76 -7.32 -11.17
C THR A 72 10.13 -7.25 -12.58
N GLN A 73 9.28 -8.22 -12.94
CA GLN A 73 8.55 -8.21 -14.21
C GLN A 73 7.59 -7.02 -14.35
N LEU A 74 7.21 -6.37 -13.24
CA LEU A 74 6.30 -5.23 -13.18
C LEU A 74 7.01 -3.88 -13.07
N TYR A 75 8.35 -3.84 -12.98
CA TYR A 75 9.09 -2.57 -12.90
C TYR A 75 8.74 -1.61 -14.02
N GLY A 76 8.44 -0.36 -13.65
CA GLY A 76 8.05 0.71 -14.57
C GLY A 76 6.69 0.53 -15.24
N LYS A 77 5.85 -0.43 -14.82
CA LYS A 77 4.60 -0.77 -15.53
C LYS A 77 3.33 -0.37 -14.78
N ILE A 78 3.41 -0.17 -13.47
CA ILE A 78 2.23 0.04 -12.61
C ILE A 78 1.86 1.52 -12.52
N ASP A 79 0.60 1.86 -12.83
CA ASP A 79 0.10 3.23 -12.71
C ASP A 79 -0.36 3.54 -11.27
N VAL A 80 -0.95 2.55 -10.58
CA VAL A 80 -1.44 2.68 -9.19
C VAL A 80 -0.99 1.51 -8.33
N ILE A 81 -0.40 1.78 -7.17
CA ILE A 81 -0.12 0.78 -6.14
C ILE A 81 -1.06 1.02 -4.96
N ASN A 82 -1.88 0.04 -4.60
CA ASN A 82 -2.58 -0.02 -3.31
C ASN A 82 -1.67 -0.74 -2.31
N ALA A 83 -1.41 -0.11 -1.17
CA ALA A 83 -0.60 -0.65 -0.06
C ALA A 83 -1.36 -0.49 1.27
N SER A 84 -2.62 -0.93 1.27
CA SER A 84 -3.50 -0.86 2.43
C SER A 84 -3.13 -1.92 3.47
N SER A 85 -3.16 -1.55 4.75
CA SER A 85 -2.74 -2.40 5.87
C SER A 85 -1.35 -3.05 5.71
N PHE A 86 -0.43 -2.40 4.98
CA PHE A 86 0.86 -3.00 4.63
C PHE A 86 2.04 -2.39 5.41
N PHE A 87 2.42 -1.14 5.15
CA PHE A 87 3.64 -0.52 5.72
C PHE A 87 3.78 -0.65 7.26
N HIS A 88 2.68 -0.49 8.00
CA HIS A 88 2.68 -0.56 9.47
C HIS A 88 3.07 -1.93 10.07
N LEU A 89 3.22 -2.97 9.23
CA LEU A 89 3.69 -4.30 9.61
C LEU A 89 5.22 -4.41 9.70
N PHE A 90 5.94 -3.33 9.38
CA PHE A 90 7.39 -3.36 9.19
C PHE A 90 8.11 -2.33 10.07
N THR A 91 9.40 -2.55 10.30
CA THR A 91 10.32 -1.55 10.88
C THR A 91 10.48 -0.37 9.94
N ARG A 92 11.00 0.76 10.42
CA ARG A 92 11.25 1.94 9.57
C ARG A 92 12.19 1.61 8.40
N ASP A 93 13.24 0.83 8.64
CA ASP A 93 14.22 0.47 7.61
C ASP A 93 13.64 -0.44 6.53
N GLU A 94 12.84 -1.43 6.94
CA GLU A 94 12.08 -2.28 6.02
C GLU A 94 11.07 -1.44 5.21
N GLN A 95 10.39 -0.47 5.84
CA GLN A 95 9.48 0.43 5.13
C GLN A 95 10.21 1.24 4.05
N LEU A 96 11.42 1.74 4.33
CA LEU A 96 12.25 2.41 3.31
C LEU A 96 12.58 1.47 2.15
N GLN A 97 12.94 0.21 2.42
CA GLN A 97 13.19 -0.78 1.37
C GLN A 97 11.95 -1.04 0.51
N ILE A 98 10.79 -1.20 1.15
CA ILE A 98 9.51 -1.35 0.46
C ILE A 98 9.21 -0.13 -0.40
N ALA A 99 9.40 1.09 0.13
CA ALA A 99 9.12 2.32 -0.61
C ALA A 99 10.00 2.42 -1.88
N ARG A 100 11.29 2.08 -1.80
CA ARG A 100 12.17 1.99 -2.98
C ARG A 100 11.63 1.01 -4.02
N GLN A 101 11.13 -0.14 -3.58
CA GLN A 101 10.53 -1.12 -4.48
C GLN A 101 9.25 -0.59 -5.13
N CYS A 102 8.38 0.08 -4.38
CA CYS A 102 7.21 0.75 -4.93
C CYS A 102 7.61 1.78 -6.01
N VAL A 103 8.66 2.58 -5.77
CA VAL A 103 9.16 3.54 -6.79
C VAL A 103 9.66 2.84 -8.06
N LYS A 104 10.32 1.68 -7.95
CA LYS A 104 10.75 0.87 -9.11
C LYS A 104 9.57 0.26 -9.87
N LEU A 105 8.53 -0.17 -9.15
CA LEU A 105 7.30 -0.74 -9.72
C LEU A 105 6.45 0.31 -10.45
N LEU A 106 6.38 1.52 -9.88
CA LEU A 106 5.64 2.63 -10.47
C LEU A 106 6.18 2.97 -11.86
N ARG A 107 5.24 3.25 -12.76
CA ARG A 107 5.55 3.80 -14.07
C ARG A 107 6.27 5.13 -13.91
N PRO A 108 7.34 5.40 -14.68
CA PRO A 108 8.07 6.66 -14.59
C PRO A 108 7.34 7.79 -15.35
N GLN A 109 6.11 8.08 -14.94
CA GLN A 109 5.28 9.14 -15.48
C GLN A 109 4.59 9.91 -14.35
N ALA A 110 4.32 11.19 -14.60
CA ALA A 110 3.51 12.02 -13.72
C ALA A 110 2.15 11.38 -13.45
N ASN A 111 1.62 11.60 -12.24
CA ASN A 111 0.36 11.06 -11.73
C ASN A 111 0.33 9.57 -11.42
N SER A 112 1.43 8.83 -11.59
CA SER A 112 1.54 7.48 -11.02
C SER A 112 1.44 7.58 -9.49
N LEU A 113 0.74 6.64 -8.87
CA LEU A 113 0.15 6.85 -7.55
C LEU A 113 0.38 5.66 -6.63
N ILE A 114 0.72 5.93 -5.38
CA ILE A 114 0.66 4.96 -4.28
C ILE A 114 -0.43 5.43 -3.34
N VAL A 115 -1.35 4.56 -2.98
CA VAL A 115 -2.41 4.84 -2.01
C VAL A 115 -2.46 3.75 -0.96
N GLY A 116 -3.06 4.09 0.17
CA GLY A 116 -3.44 3.07 1.13
C GLY A 116 -4.00 3.67 2.40
N ARG A 117 -4.45 2.79 3.28
CA ARG A 117 -4.80 3.11 4.65
C ARG A 117 -4.20 2.11 5.61
N HIS A 118 -3.57 2.56 6.69
CA HIS A 118 -3.01 1.67 7.70
C HIS A 118 -3.01 2.29 9.11
N ARG A 119 -2.56 1.53 10.11
CA ARG A 119 -2.39 2.02 11.49
C ARG A 119 -1.31 3.09 11.56
N ALA A 120 -1.56 4.10 12.38
CA ALA A 120 -0.68 5.24 12.56
C ALA A 120 -0.60 5.62 14.05
N GLN A 121 0.20 6.64 14.37
CA GLN A 121 0.23 7.27 15.69
C GLN A 121 0.18 8.79 15.56
N VAL A 122 -0.35 9.49 16.56
CA VAL A 122 -0.28 10.96 16.60
C VAL A 122 1.17 11.44 16.70
N VAL A 123 2.01 10.69 17.42
CA VAL A 123 3.46 10.89 17.52
C VAL A 123 4.12 9.64 16.97
N ALA A 124 4.94 9.78 15.95
CA ALA A 124 5.59 8.63 15.30
C ALA A 124 6.52 7.89 16.27
N GLY A 125 6.64 6.57 16.12
CA GLY A 125 7.57 5.79 16.94
C GLY A 125 7.42 4.28 16.83
N ASP A 126 8.33 3.59 17.51
CA ASP A 126 8.31 2.14 17.62
C ASP A 126 7.16 1.64 18.48
N THR A 127 6.59 0.51 18.08
CA THR A 127 5.46 -0.14 18.74
C THR A 127 5.86 -1.23 19.73
N THR A 128 7.14 -1.24 20.16
CA THR A 128 7.67 -2.19 21.14
C THR A 128 6.71 -2.39 22.31
N GLY A 129 6.36 -3.65 22.59
CA GLY A 129 5.47 -4.03 23.69
C GLY A 129 3.97 -4.02 23.39
N LYS A 130 3.51 -3.50 22.24
CA LYS A 130 2.07 -3.51 21.87
C LYS A 130 1.66 -4.71 20.99
N PHE A 131 2.54 -5.23 20.13
CA PHE A 131 2.17 -6.24 19.10
C PHE A 131 3.21 -7.37 18.93
N GLY A 132 4.01 -7.65 19.96
CA GLY A 132 5.00 -8.73 19.95
C GLY A 132 6.45 -8.25 20.12
N PRO A 133 7.43 -9.16 19.97
CA PRO A 133 8.83 -8.89 20.26
C PRO A 133 9.52 -8.02 19.20
N SER A 134 9.02 -8.02 17.96
CA SER A 134 9.58 -7.21 16.87
C SER A 134 8.91 -5.85 16.81
N ALA A 135 9.67 -4.79 17.10
CA ALA A 135 9.24 -3.41 16.96
C ALA A 135 8.77 -3.11 15.52
N LYS A 136 7.56 -2.59 15.35
CA LYS A 136 7.12 -1.97 14.08
C LYS A 136 7.13 -0.46 14.23
N PHE A 137 7.36 0.28 13.15
CA PHE A 137 7.35 1.74 13.20
C PHE A 137 6.02 2.27 12.67
N TRP A 138 5.30 3.03 13.49
CA TRP A 138 4.04 3.66 13.07
C TRP A 138 4.24 5.16 12.91
N HIS A 139 3.88 5.66 11.74
CA HIS A 139 4.06 7.06 11.37
C HIS A 139 2.96 7.96 11.97
N SER A 140 3.34 9.19 12.32
CA SER A 140 2.45 10.35 12.29
C SER A 140 2.36 10.92 10.89
N ALA A 141 1.37 11.79 10.63
CA ALA A 141 1.22 12.47 9.34
C ALA A 141 2.52 13.18 8.90
N GLU A 142 3.10 13.98 9.80
CA GLU A 142 4.35 14.70 9.54
C GLU A 142 5.50 13.73 9.21
N SER A 143 5.66 12.65 9.98
CA SER A 143 6.73 11.68 9.74
C SER A 143 6.54 10.90 8.43
N TRP A 144 5.31 10.77 7.94
CA TRP A 144 5.01 10.10 6.67
C TRP A 144 5.36 10.99 5.47
N GLU A 145 5.07 12.28 5.56
CA GLU A 145 5.49 13.28 4.58
C GLU A 145 7.03 13.36 4.50
N GLN A 146 7.70 13.42 5.65
CA GLN A 146 9.17 13.40 5.73
C GLN A 146 9.76 12.11 5.15
N PHE A 147 9.15 10.96 5.45
CA PHE A 147 9.56 9.65 4.92
C PHE A 147 9.51 9.62 3.39
N TRP A 148 8.44 10.09 2.77
CA TRP A 148 8.36 10.14 1.30
C TRP A 148 9.23 11.23 0.68
N THR A 149 9.52 12.30 1.42
CA THR A 149 10.54 13.30 1.02
C THR A 149 11.94 12.69 0.97
N GLU A 150 12.31 11.87 1.97
CA GLU A 150 13.58 11.12 2.01
C GLU A 150 13.71 10.19 0.79
N ILE A 151 12.68 9.38 0.52
CA ILE A 151 12.63 8.49 -0.64
C ILE A 151 12.70 9.26 -1.96
N GLY A 152 12.00 10.39 -2.07
CA GLY A 152 12.03 11.24 -3.25
C GLY A 152 13.43 11.81 -3.54
N ASN A 153 14.12 12.28 -2.50
CA ASN A 153 15.49 12.78 -2.62
C ASN A 153 16.47 11.68 -3.01
N GLU A 154 16.38 10.51 -2.37
CA GLU A 154 17.23 9.35 -2.65
C GLU A 154 17.07 8.85 -4.09
N MET A 155 15.81 8.76 -4.56
CA MET A 155 15.49 8.18 -5.86
C MET A 155 15.41 9.21 -6.99
N HIS A 156 15.67 10.48 -6.70
CA HIS A 156 15.52 11.62 -7.62
C HIS A 156 14.13 11.70 -8.26
N VAL A 157 13.09 11.56 -7.45
CA VAL A 157 11.67 11.66 -7.85
C VAL A 157 10.96 12.63 -6.92
N GLU A 158 10.20 13.57 -7.49
CA GLU A 158 9.38 14.47 -6.69
C GLU A 158 7.99 13.87 -6.45
N PHE A 159 7.52 13.92 -5.21
CA PHE A 159 6.20 13.41 -4.80
C PHE A 159 5.33 14.53 -4.24
N ASP A 160 4.04 14.47 -4.53
CA ASP A 160 2.98 15.14 -3.78
C ASP A 160 2.37 14.13 -2.80
N VAL A 161 2.47 14.41 -1.50
CA VAL A 161 2.07 13.50 -0.42
C VAL A 161 0.89 14.11 0.31
N ASN A 162 -0.23 13.40 0.30
CA ASN A 162 -1.43 13.79 1.02
C ASN A 162 -1.75 12.75 2.09
N VAL A 163 -2.12 13.23 3.28
CA VAL A 163 -2.38 12.41 4.45
C VAL A 163 -3.69 12.84 5.12
N THR A 164 -4.48 11.87 5.58
CA THR A 164 -5.65 12.11 6.43
C THR A 164 -5.61 11.16 7.63
N MET A 165 -5.57 11.74 8.83
CA MET A 165 -5.60 11.00 10.10
C MET A 165 -7.04 10.84 10.59
N THR A 166 -7.40 9.65 11.05
CA THR A 166 -8.74 9.31 11.54
C THR A 166 -8.63 8.55 12.87
N GLY A 167 -9.40 8.93 13.89
CA GLY A 167 -9.43 8.27 15.19
C GLY A 167 -10.38 7.08 15.25
N ALA A 168 -10.15 6.14 16.18
CA ALA A 168 -10.99 4.96 16.39
C ALA A 168 -12.35 5.26 17.06
N LYS A 169 -12.52 6.44 17.66
CA LYS A 169 -13.77 6.91 18.26
C LYS A 169 -14.24 8.11 17.44
N PHE A 170 -15.46 8.05 16.92
CA PHE A 170 -16.19 9.12 16.23
C PHE A 170 -15.97 9.27 14.71
N GLU A 171 -16.62 8.39 13.94
CA GLU A 171 -17.07 8.66 12.56
C GLU A 171 -18.13 9.80 12.47
N ARG A 172 -18.28 10.67 13.48
CA ARG A 172 -19.38 11.66 13.53
C ARG A 172 -19.03 13.09 13.91
N LEU A 173 -17.80 13.39 14.34
CA LEU A 173 -17.36 14.77 14.61
C LEU A 173 -15.89 14.88 14.19
N GLU A 174 -15.60 15.77 13.23
CA GLU A 174 -14.26 16.08 12.72
C GLU A 174 -13.37 16.72 13.80
N LEU A 175 -13.00 15.97 14.82
CA LEU A 175 -12.05 16.39 15.84
C LEU A 175 -10.69 15.72 15.58
N ALA A 176 -9.62 16.52 15.63
CA ALA A 176 -8.27 16.02 15.48
C ALA A 176 -7.95 14.97 16.58
N PRO A 177 -7.30 13.84 16.25
CA PRO A 177 -6.97 12.82 17.23
C PRO A 177 -5.98 13.30 18.30
N LYS A 178 -6.07 12.73 19.51
CA LYS A 178 -5.18 13.07 20.63
C LYS A 178 -4.06 12.05 20.86
N PRO A 179 -2.91 12.44 21.46
CA PRO A 179 -1.85 11.51 21.82
C PRO A 179 -2.38 10.34 22.68
N GLY A 180 -1.98 9.12 22.33
CA GLY A 180 -2.41 7.89 23.00
C GLY A 180 -3.70 7.26 22.45
N GLU A 181 -4.39 7.91 21.52
CA GLU A 181 -5.53 7.32 20.81
C GLU A 181 -5.08 6.39 19.67
N ASP A 182 -5.88 5.35 19.45
CA ASP A 182 -5.76 4.52 18.27
C ASP A 182 -6.21 5.30 17.03
N VAL A 183 -5.28 5.47 16.09
CA VAL A 183 -5.52 6.22 14.86
C VAL A 183 -5.13 5.41 13.63
N SER A 184 -5.79 5.71 12.53
CA SER A 184 -5.43 5.27 11.19
C SER A 184 -5.08 6.44 10.31
N MET A 185 -4.20 6.20 9.35
CA MET A 185 -3.82 7.13 8.32
C MET A 185 -4.27 6.60 6.97
N SER A 186 -4.99 7.42 6.21
CA SER A 186 -5.14 7.26 4.76
C SER A 186 -4.12 8.17 4.07
N PHE A 187 -3.48 7.69 3.01
CA PHE A 187 -2.46 8.46 2.30
C PHE A 187 -2.56 8.30 0.79
N SER A 188 -2.03 9.30 0.08
CA SER A 188 -1.69 9.19 -1.33
C SER A 188 -0.33 9.82 -1.59
N VAL A 189 0.50 9.15 -2.38
CA VAL A 189 1.83 9.61 -2.80
C VAL A 189 1.84 9.62 -4.31
N ARG A 190 1.83 10.80 -4.90
CA ARG A 190 1.68 11.00 -6.34
C ARG A 190 2.98 11.49 -6.93
N ARG A 191 3.50 10.79 -7.94
CA ARG A 191 4.68 11.21 -8.69
C ARG A 191 4.37 12.50 -9.48
N ARG A 192 5.23 13.51 -9.36
CA ARG A 192 5.16 14.74 -10.17
C ARG A 192 5.96 14.64 -11.47
#